data_AF-A0A9D8QSQ9-F1
#
_entry.id   AF-A0A9D8QSQ9-F1
#
_cell.length_a   1.000
_cell.length_b   1.000
_cell.length_c   1.000
_cell.angle_alpha   90.00
_cell.angle_beta   90.00
_cell.angle_gamma   90.00
#
_symmetry.space_group_name_H-M   'P 1'
#
loop_
_entity.id
_entity.type
_entity.pdbx_description
1 polymer ?
#
loop_
_entity_poly.entity_id
_entity_poly.type
_entity_poly.pdbx_seq_one_letter_code
_entity_poly.pdbx_strand_id
1 'polypeptide(L)'
;MNFKKIFYSLLVSAVALSCAVSCCHAPCSKSKADTADRCKMKQFDITYFYGPRDADLTKRETIANIAASGITLMQLCGSPESVKQALPIMAEYGLSGNVFDDRIMNLVSKNDPAAVDAVVKQVVEEYKDFENVIGWEVTDEPNADRFPVLAEITKAFNKYAPGKDVIINLFPNYASSKQLGTEDYMTYLEKFASMVPTGVLSYDHYH
;
A
#
# COMPACT_ATOMS: atom_id res chain seq x y z
N MET A 1 -69.99 -4.76 29.76
CA MET A 1 -71.10 -5.65 30.10
C MET A 1 -71.33 -6.58 28.91
N ASN A 2 -71.04 -7.88 29.11
CA ASN A 2 -71.41 -9.11 28.38
C ASN A 2 -71.09 -9.27 26.87
N PHE A 3 -70.17 -10.17 26.45
CA PHE A 3 -70.21 -11.67 26.37
C PHE A 3 -71.17 -12.18 25.27
N LYS A 4 -70.92 -13.11 24.35
CA LYS A 4 -70.07 -14.33 24.14
C LYS A 4 -70.07 -14.59 22.59
N LYS A 5 -69.19 -15.35 21.93
CA LYS A 5 -68.83 -16.80 21.99
C LYS A 5 -67.58 -16.98 21.09
N ILE A 6 -66.44 -17.55 21.53
CA ILE A 6 -66.05 -18.95 21.80
C ILE A 6 -65.81 -19.82 20.53
N PHE A 7 -64.50 -20.06 20.30
CA PHE A 7 -63.75 -21.28 19.91
C PHE A 7 -64.18 -22.19 18.74
N TYR A 8 -63.22 -22.58 17.88
CA TYR A 8 -62.57 -23.91 17.91
C TYR A 8 -61.28 -23.94 17.05
N SER A 9 -60.27 -24.65 17.55
CA SER A 9 -58.95 -24.89 16.95
C SER A 9 -58.97 -26.12 16.04
N LEU A 10 -58.09 -26.19 15.02
CA LEU A 10 -57.44 -27.45 14.62
C LEU A 10 -56.23 -27.23 13.68
N LEU A 11 -55.06 -27.69 14.13
CA LEU A 11 -53.86 -27.99 13.34
C LEU A 11 -54.15 -29.13 12.36
N VAL A 12 -53.57 -29.09 11.15
CA VAL A 12 -52.98 -30.27 10.49
C VAL A 12 -51.77 -29.86 9.63
N SER A 13 -50.66 -30.55 9.86
CA SER A 13 -49.40 -30.54 9.12
C SER A 13 -49.34 -31.68 8.08
N ALA A 14 -48.71 -31.46 6.91
CA ALA A 14 -48.19 -32.49 5.99
C ALA A 14 -47.12 -31.84 5.09
N VAL A 15 -45.82 -32.10 5.28
CA VAL A 15 -44.98 -33.20 4.73
C VAL A 15 -44.62 -33.02 3.24
N ALA A 16 -43.31 -33.08 3.01
CA ALA A 16 -42.55 -32.77 1.81
C ALA A 16 -42.69 -33.79 0.66
N LEU A 17 -42.41 -33.34 -0.57
CA LEU A 17 -41.57 -34.10 -1.51
C LEU A 17 -40.92 -33.20 -2.57
N SER A 18 -39.68 -33.57 -2.88
CA SER A 18 -38.65 -32.96 -3.70
C SER A 18 -38.98 -32.72 -5.18
N CYS A 19 -38.35 -31.70 -5.76
CA CYS A 19 -37.61 -31.87 -7.02
C CYS A 19 -36.45 -30.87 -7.07
N ALA A 20 -35.23 -31.40 -7.02
CA ALA A 20 -34.00 -30.66 -7.22
C ALA A 20 -33.87 -30.31 -8.71
N VAL A 21 -33.63 -29.03 -9.00
CA VAL A 21 -32.84 -28.62 -10.16
C VAL A 21 -31.76 -27.69 -9.64
N SER A 22 -30.54 -28.21 -9.65
CA SER A 22 -29.31 -27.51 -9.33
C SER A 22 -29.01 -26.50 -10.43
N CYS A 23 -28.94 -25.22 -10.06
CA CYS A 23 -28.08 -24.25 -10.72
C CYS A 23 -27.44 -23.39 -9.63
N CYS A 24 -26.18 -23.70 -9.35
CA CYS A 24 -25.29 -22.98 -8.45
C CYS A 24 -25.23 -21.49 -8.82
N HIS A 25 -25.74 -20.62 -7.95
CA HIS A 25 -25.30 -19.22 -7.82
C HIS A 25 -25.25 -18.91 -6.33
N ALA A 26 -24.10 -19.15 -5.71
CA ALA A 26 -23.83 -18.62 -4.37
C ALA A 26 -23.52 -17.13 -4.52
N PRO A 27 -24.27 -16.22 -3.87
CA PRO A 27 -23.82 -14.84 -3.71
C PRO A 27 -22.71 -14.83 -2.67
N CYS A 28 -21.48 -14.50 -3.09
CA CYS A 28 -20.40 -14.22 -2.14
C CYS A 28 -20.74 -12.92 -1.40
N SER A 29 -21.31 -13.06 -0.20
CA SER A 29 -21.61 -11.96 0.70
C SER A 29 -20.30 -11.33 1.19
N LYS A 30 -19.92 -10.18 0.65
CA LYS A 30 -18.97 -9.31 1.35
C LYS A 30 -19.69 -8.72 2.55
N SER A 31 -19.24 -9.10 3.76
CA SER A 31 -19.82 -8.57 4.99
C SER A 31 -19.52 -7.06 5.08
N LYS A 32 -20.49 -6.27 5.54
CA LYS A 32 -20.30 -4.84 5.84
C LYS A 32 -19.26 -4.57 6.94
N ALA A 33 -18.73 -5.61 7.58
CA ALA A 33 -17.74 -5.51 8.65
C ALA A 33 -16.30 -5.34 8.11
N ASP A 34 -15.96 -5.88 6.94
CA ASP A 34 -14.59 -5.80 6.38
C ASP A 34 -14.19 -4.39 5.90
N THR A 35 -15.17 -3.52 5.68
CA THR A 35 -14.93 -2.12 5.28
C THR A 35 -14.75 -1.18 6.46
N ALA A 36 -15.13 -1.58 7.68
CA ALA A 36 -15.20 -0.69 8.83
C ALA A 36 -13.87 -0.56 9.60
N ASP A 37 -12.95 -1.52 9.49
CA ASP A 37 -11.71 -1.52 10.29
C ASP A 37 -10.52 -0.80 9.62
N ARG A 38 -10.65 -0.43 8.33
CA ARG A 38 -9.60 0.31 7.59
C ARG A 38 -9.51 1.79 7.96
N CYS A 39 -10.44 2.32 8.76
CA CYS A 39 -10.53 3.74 9.10
C CYS A 39 -10.11 4.01 10.56
N LYS A 40 -8.94 3.51 10.96
CA LYS A 40 -8.30 3.88 12.23
C LYS A 40 -6.84 4.26 12.00
N MET A 41 -6.62 5.27 11.18
CA MET A 41 -5.35 5.99 11.23
C MET A 41 -5.31 6.71 12.58
N LYS A 42 -4.65 6.09 13.55
CA LYS A 42 -4.57 6.61 14.93
C LYS A 42 -3.69 7.87 15.00
N GLN A 43 -2.76 8.01 14.05
CA GLN A 43 -1.78 9.07 13.95
C GLN A 43 -1.26 9.15 12.51
N PHE A 44 -0.85 10.34 12.06
CA PHE A 44 -0.12 10.53 10.82
C PHE A 44 1.35 10.18 10.99
N ASP A 45 1.94 9.53 10.00
CA ASP A 45 3.38 9.36 9.96
C ASP A 45 4.08 10.67 9.65
N ILE A 46 5.16 10.94 10.40
CA ILE A 46 6.04 12.09 10.20
C ILE A 46 7.36 11.54 9.68
N THR A 47 7.77 12.00 8.51
CA THR A 47 8.97 11.55 7.79
C THR A 47 9.80 12.74 7.30
N TYR A 48 10.99 12.45 6.77
CA TYR A 48 11.81 13.36 5.97
C TYR A 48 11.98 12.80 4.56
N PHE A 49 12.48 13.63 3.63
CA PHE A 49 12.94 13.18 2.33
C PHE A 49 14.46 13.30 2.24
N TYR A 50 15.10 12.28 1.69
CA TYR A 50 16.55 12.12 1.53
C TYR A 50 17.35 12.05 2.85
N GLY A 51 17.12 10.96 3.59
CA GLY A 51 17.74 10.71 4.90
C GLY A 51 19.22 10.31 4.92
N PRO A 52 19.74 9.96 6.12
CA PRO A 52 21.09 9.42 6.28
C PRO A 52 21.29 8.16 5.44
N ARG A 53 22.51 7.96 4.93
CA ARG A 53 22.86 6.81 4.08
C ARG A 53 23.95 5.96 4.71
N ASP A 54 23.94 4.67 4.36
CA ASP A 54 25.01 3.71 4.62
C ASP A 54 25.57 3.80 6.05
N ALA A 55 26.83 4.23 6.21
CA ALA A 55 27.49 4.31 7.52
C ALA A 55 26.80 5.28 8.50
N ASP A 56 26.11 6.32 8.01
CA ASP A 56 25.35 7.24 8.86
C ASP A 56 23.98 6.66 9.24
N LEU A 57 23.39 5.85 8.37
CA LEU A 57 22.12 5.15 8.60
C LEU A 57 22.23 4.09 9.70
N THR A 58 23.40 3.46 9.85
CA THR A 58 23.62 2.37 10.83
C THR A 58 24.03 2.86 12.22
N LYS A 59 24.30 4.16 12.39
CA LYS A 59 24.67 4.73 13.69
C LYS A 59 23.46 4.80 14.60
N ARG A 60 23.54 4.12 15.74
CA ARG A 60 22.53 4.19 16.81
C ARG A 60 22.26 5.62 17.26
N GLU A 61 23.29 6.46 17.35
CA GLU A 61 23.13 7.88 17.68
C GLU A 61 22.27 8.63 16.65
N THR A 62 22.51 8.40 15.35
CA THR A 62 21.70 8.99 14.27
C THR A 62 20.23 8.57 14.42
N ILE A 63 19.96 7.28 14.59
CA ILE A 63 18.59 6.76 14.74
C ILE A 63 17.92 7.31 16.01
N ALA A 64 18.66 7.40 17.12
CA ALA A 64 18.15 7.97 18.37
C ALA A 64 17.79 9.46 18.20
N ASN A 65 18.62 10.23 17.50
CA ASN A 65 18.36 11.65 17.23
C ASN A 65 17.14 11.83 16.30
N ILE A 66 16.96 10.95 15.32
CA ILE A 66 15.77 10.94 14.46
C ILE A 66 14.52 10.66 15.30
N ALA A 67 14.52 9.62 16.13
CA ALA A 67 13.39 9.32 17.02
C ALA A 67 13.08 10.50 17.95
N ALA A 68 14.11 11.11 18.56
CA ALA A 68 13.97 12.24 19.46
C ALA A 68 13.42 13.50 18.77
N SER A 69 13.57 13.63 17.45
CA SER A 69 13.00 14.73 16.66
C SER A 69 11.49 14.64 16.44
N GLY A 70 10.86 13.50 16.80
CA GLY A 70 9.44 13.25 16.59
C GLY A 70 9.09 12.61 15.25
N ILE A 71 10.09 12.21 14.46
CA ILE A 71 9.89 11.38 13.27
C ILE A 71 9.43 9.99 13.67
N THR A 72 8.46 9.44 12.94
CA THR A 72 7.90 8.10 13.17
C THR A 72 8.24 7.12 12.05
N LEU A 73 8.50 7.65 10.85
CA LEU A 73 8.76 6.90 9.64
C LEU A 73 10.06 7.39 9.01
N MET A 74 11.01 6.48 8.79
CA MET A 74 12.27 6.77 8.10
C MET A 74 12.19 6.36 6.63
N GLN A 75 12.58 7.26 5.74
CA GLN A 75 13.01 6.87 4.41
C GLN A 75 14.39 6.21 4.50
N LEU A 76 14.50 4.96 4.07
CA LEU A 76 15.72 4.14 4.18
C LEU A 76 16.47 4.12 2.85
N CYS A 77 17.38 5.08 2.70
CA CYS A 77 18.25 5.18 1.55
C CYS A 77 19.64 4.62 1.87
N GLY A 78 19.95 3.41 1.41
CA GLY A 78 21.28 2.83 1.60
C GLY A 78 21.40 1.47 0.92
N SER A 79 22.58 0.85 1.01
CA SER A 79 22.73 -0.53 0.54
C SER A 79 21.79 -1.48 1.32
N PRO A 80 21.35 -2.61 0.73
CA PRO A 80 20.53 -3.59 1.45
C PRO A 80 21.16 -4.03 2.77
N GLU A 81 22.48 -4.15 2.83
CA GLU A 81 23.22 -4.47 4.05
C GLU A 81 23.06 -3.40 5.12
N SER A 82 23.25 -2.12 4.76
CA SER A 82 23.14 -1.01 5.71
C SER A 82 21.70 -0.84 6.22
N VAL A 83 20.71 -0.99 5.34
CA VAL A 83 19.29 -0.94 5.70
C VAL A 83 18.95 -2.04 6.69
N LYS A 84 19.35 -3.29 6.41
CA LYS A 84 19.12 -4.43 7.32
C LYS A 84 19.84 -4.31 8.65
N GLN A 85 20.96 -3.59 8.72
CA GLN A 85 21.63 -3.27 9.99
C GLN A 85 20.89 -2.21 10.80
N ALA A 86 20.27 -1.23 10.14
CA ALA A 86 19.52 -0.16 10.81
C ALA A 86 18.17 -0.63 11.36
N LEU A 87 17.46 -1.51 10.65
CA LEU A 87 16.10 -1.95 11.00
C LEU A 87 15.93 -2.47 12.44
N PRO A 88 16.81 -3.33 12.99
CA PRO A 88 16.73 -3.74 14.40
C PRO A 88 16.92 -2.58 15.37
N ILE A 89 17.83 -1.66 15.08
CA ILE A 89 18.09 -0.49 15.93
C ILE A 89 16.87 0.43 15.91
N MET A 90 16.26 0.66 14.74
CA MET A 90 15.02 1.43 14.60
C MET A 90 13.87 0.86 15.43
N ALA A 91 13.73 -0.48 15.46
CA ALA A 91 12.68 -1.15 16.21
C ALA A 91 12.79 -0.88 17.73
N GLU A 92 14.00 -0.73 18.27
CA GLU A 92 14.21 -0.36 19.68
C GLU A 92 13.65 1.03 20.03
N TYR A 93 13.51 1.92 19.03
CA TYR A 93 12.94 3.26 19.19
C TYR A 93 11.49 3.36 18.68
N GLY A 94 10.89 2.24 18.25
CA GLY A 94 9.53 2.24 17.70
C GLY A 94 9.39 2.91 16.34
N LEU A 95 10.48 3.01 15.57
CA LEU A 95 10.50 3.60 14.23
C LEU A 95 10.15 2.58 13.15
N SER A 96 9.31 3.01 12.21
CA SER A 96 9.03 2.30 10.96
C SER A 96 9.87 2.84 9.81
N GLY A 97 9.93 2.09 8.69
CA GLY A 97 10.70 2.50 7.53
C GLY A 97 10.08 2.12 6.20
N ASN A 98 10.27 3.00 5.20
CA ASN A 98 10.08 2.68 3.79
C ASN A 98 11.44 2.46 3.14
N VAL A 99 11.59 1.36 2.40
CA VAL A 99 12.86 1.02 1.73
C VAL A 99 12.92 1.70 0.37
N PHE A 100 14.00 2.46 0.14
CA PHE A 100 14.38 2.91 -1.19
C PHE A 100 15.43 1.93 -1.75
N ASP A 101 15.03 1.10 -2.72
CA ASP A 101 15.90 0.07 -3.31
C ASP A 101 16.25 0.40 -4.77
N ASP A 102 17.55 0.57 -5.05
CA ASP A 102 18.03 0.92 -6.39
C ASP A 102 17.62 -0.10 -7.46
N ARG A 103 17.43 -1.38 -7.11
CA ARG A 103 16.98 -2.40 -8.07
C ARG A 103 15.56 -2.10 -8.56
N ILE A 104 14.70 -1.60 -7.66
CA ILE A 104 13.33 -1.19 -8.00
C ILE A 104 13.35 0.09 -8.83
N MET A 105 14.11 1.10 -8.41
CA MET A 105 14.26 2.35 -9.19
C MET A 105 14.81 2.09 -10.60
N ASN A 106 15.69 1.10 -10.75
CA ASN A 106 16.25 0.71 -12.04
C ASN A 106 15.22 0.08 -12.98
N LEU A 107 14.20 -0.64 -12.47
CA LEU A 107 13.10 -1.15 -13.30
C LEU A 107 12.31 0.00 -13.94
N VAL A 108 12.07 1.06 -13.18
CA VAL A 108 11.38 2.28 -13.65
C VAL A 108 12.23 3.00 -14.68
N SER A 109 13.50 3.24 -14.36
CA SER A 109 14.43 3.96 -15.25
C SER A 109 14.62 3.27 -16.60
N LYS A 110 14.77 1.94 -16.59
CA LYS A 110 14.92 1.11 -17.80
C LYS A 110 13.59 0.82 -18.51
N ASN A 111 12.46 1.08 -17.85
CA ASN A 111 11.13 0.72 -18.30
C ASN A 111 11.03 -0.77 -18.69
N ASP A 112 11.48 -1.65 -17.77
CA ASP A 112 11.61 -3.09 -18.00
C ASP A 112 10.55 -3.88 -17.21
N PRO A 113 9.32 -4.05 -17.76
CA PRO A 113 8.27 -4.80 -17.08
C PRO A 113 8.56 -6.30 -16.98
N ALA A 114 9.45 -6.85 -17.82
CA ALA A 114 9.72 -8.29 -17.84
C ALA A 114 10.52 -8.75 -16.60
N ALA A 115 11.36 -7.87 -16.05
CA ALA A 115 12.14 -8.15 -14.85
C ALA A 115 11.37 -7.93 -13.53
N VAL A 116 10.20 -7.27 -13.57
CA VAL A 116 9.49 -6.77 -12.38
C VAL A 116 9.19 -7.86 -11.36
N ASP A 117 8.52 -8.95 -11.77
CA ASP A 117 8.04 -9.97 -10.83
C ASP A 117 9.22 -10.62 -10.07
N ALA A 118 10.30 -10.95 -10.78
CA ALA A 118 11.49 -11.57 -10.20
C ALA A 118 12.22 -10.64 -9.23
N VAL A 119 12.45 -9.38 -9.63
CA VAL A 119 13.18 -8.40 -8.81
C VAL A 119 12.36 -8.01 -7.58
N VAL A 120 11.07 -7.71 -7.73
CA VAL A 120 10.20 -7.36 -6.59
C VAL A 120 10.11 -8.52 -5.60
N LYS A 121 9.93 -9.75 -6.08
CA LYS A 121 9.92 -10.94 -5.21
C LYS A 121 11.21 -11.05 -4.39
N GLN A 122 12.36 -10.87 -5.05
CA GLN A 122 13.65 -10.92 -4.37
C GLN A 122 13.77 -9.84 -3.30
N VAL A 123 13.44 -8.59 -3.64
CA VAL A 123 13.51 -7.45 -2.70
C VAL A 123 12.60 -7.72 -1.49
N VAL A 124 11.35 -8.12 -1.70
CA VAL A 124 10.42 -8.41 -0.59
C VAL A 124 10.94 -9.53 0.31
N GLU A 125 11.45 -10.62 -0.28
CA GLU A 125 11.99 -11.75 0.47
C GLU A 125 13.18 -11.35 1.37
N GLU A 126 14.02 -10.42 0.93
CA GLU A 126 15.16 -9.92 1.70
C GLU A 126 14.77 -9.13 2.96
N TYR A 127 13.54 -8.60 3.02
CA TYR A 127 13.03 -7.79 4.14
C TYR A 127 11.90 -8.46 4.93
N LYS A 128 11.51 -9.70 4.62
CA LYS A 128 10.32 -10.36 5.18
C LYS A 128 10.32 -10.50 6.72
N ASP A 129 11.51 -10.56 7.32
CA ASP A 129 11.68 -10.76 8.77
C ASP A 129 11.68 -9.44 9.57
N PHE A 130 11.51 -8.29 8.89
CA PHE A 130 11.49 -6.97 9.51
C PHE A 130 10.08 -6.37 9.51
N GLU A 131 9.35 -6.56 10.61
CA GLU A 131 7.97 -6.08 10.73
C GLU A 131 7.85 -4.54 10.61
N ASN A 132 8.90 -3.81 10.98
CA ASN A 132 8.95 -2.35 10.91
C ASN A 132 9.24 -1.79 9.51
N VAL A 133 9.45 -2.63 8.49
CA VAL A 133 9.38 -2.19 7.09
C VAL A 133 7.91 -2.08 6.71
N ILE A 134 7.39 -0.88 6.47
CA ILE A 134 5.96 -0.67 6.16
C ILE A 134 5.68 -0.50 4.67
N GLY A 135 6.71 -0.33 3.85
CA GLY A 135 6.56 -0.14 2.42
C GLY A 135 7.86 0.11 1.68
N TRP A 136 7.72 0.47 0.41
CA TRP A 136 8.81 0.81 -0.49
C TRP A 136 8.56 2.14 -1.18
N GLU A 137 9.62 2.91 -1.32
CA GLU A 137 9.65 4.06 -2.20
C GLU A 137 10.22 3.63 -3.55
N VAL A 138 9.41 3.83 -4.60
CA VAL A 138 9.67 3.25 -5.91
C VAL A 138 10.39 4.25 -6.82
N THR A 139 9.89 5.48 -6.87
CA THR A 139 10.43 6.51 -7.75
C THR A 139 9.90 7.89 -7.36
N ASP A 140 10.60 8.90 -7.84
CA ASP A 140 10.29 10.31 -7.65
C ASP A 140 9.96 10.95 -9.00
N GLU A 141 8.88 11.74 -9.01
CA GLU A 141 8.37 12.54 -10.11
C GLU A 141 8.40 11.84 -11.50
N PRO A 142 7.72 10.69 -11.70
CA PRO A 142 7.79 9.96 -12.95
C PRO A 142 6.96 10.63 -14.07
N ASN A 143 7.48 10.66 -15.29
CA ASN A 143 6.66 10.96 -16.47
C ASN A 143 5.55 9.91 -16.67
N ALA A 144 4.40 10.31 -17.22
CA ALA A 144 3.27 9.40 -17.46
C ALA A 144 3.57 8.22 -18.40
N ASP A 145 4.66 8.26 -19.16
CA ASP A 145 5.13 7.12 -19.96
C ASP A 145 5.68 5.96 -19.09
N ARG A 146 6.01 6.21 -17.81
CA ARG A 146 6.44 5.19 -16.83
C ARG A 146 5.29 4.55 -16.08
N PHE A 147 4.07 5.07 -16.17
CA PHE A 147 2.92 4.51 -15.45
C PHE A 147 2.65 3.03 -15.75
N PRO A 148 2.84 2.50 -16.99
CA PRO A 148 2.71 1.07 -17.24
C PRO A 148 3.66 0.20 -16.41
N VAL A 149 4.96 0.52 -16.34
CA VAL A 149 5.91 -0.28 -15.53
C VAL A 149 5.65 -0.10 -14.03
N LEU A 150 5.24 1.10 -13.60
CA LEU A 150 4.84 1.36 -12.21
C LEU A 150 3.59 0.56 -11.79
N ALA A 151 2.63 0.38 -12.71
CA ALA A 151 1.47 -0.46 -12.48
C ALA A 151 1.88 -1.93 -12.25
N GLU A 152 2.82 -2.46 -13.04
CA GLU A 152 3.35 -3.81 -12.85
C GLU A 152 4.13 -3.94 -11.54
N ILE A 153 4.98 -2.97 -11.19
CA ILE A 153 5.72 -2.94 -9.92
C ILE A 153 4.74 -2.97 -8.74
N THR A 154 3.71 -2.12 -8.78
CA THR A 154 2.69 -2.03 -7.72
C THR A 154 1.90 -3.32 -7.59
N LYS A 155 1.51 -3.96 -8.70
CA LYS A 155 0.86 -5.28 -8.68
C LYS A 155 1.76 -6.35 -8.06
N ALA A 156 3.05 -6.34 -8.38
CA ALA A 156 4.00 -7.30 -7.83
C ALA A 156 4.20 -7.10 -6.31
N PHE A 157 4.30 -5.86 -5.82
CA PHE A 157 4.33 -5.59 -4.38
C PHE A 157 3.03 -6.01 -3.69
N ASN A 158 1.87 -5.67 -4.26
CA ASN A 158 0.57 -6.11 -3.74
C ASN A 158 0.44 -7.65 -3.65
N LYS A 159 1.11 -8.38 -4.56
CA LYS A 159 1.17 -9.84 -4.58
C LYS A 159 2.10 -10.41 -3.51
N TYR A 160 3.31 -9.87 -3.37
CA TYR A 160 4.35 -10.45 -2.51
C TYR A 160 4.40 -9.85 -1.10
N ALA A 161 3.99 -8.61 -0.91
CA ALA A 161 3.96 -7.87 0.34
C ALA A 161 2.57 -7.24 0.57
N PRO A 162 1.49 -8.04 0.67
CA PRO A 162 0.14 -7.50 0.80
C PRO A 162 0.00 -6.63 2.05
N GLY A 163 -0.56 -5.43 1.88
CA GLY A 163 -0.78 -4.48 2.98
C GLY A 163 0.41 -3.58 3.31
N LYS A 164 1.52 -3.67 2.57
CA LYS A 164 2.63 -2.71 2.63
C LYS A 164 2.46 -1.62 1.59
N ASP A 165 2.94 -0.42 1.88
CA ASP A 165 2.80 0.73 1.01
C ASP A 165 3.75 0.67 -0.20
N VAL A 166 3.27 1.20 -1.33
CA VAL A 166 4.05 1.41 -2.56
C VAL A 166 3.99 2.89 -2.87
N ILE A 167 5.03 3.61 -2.44
CA ILE A 167 5.12 5.05 -2.53
C ILE A 167 5.76 5.44 -3.86
N ILE A 168 4.99 6.18 -4.66
CA ILE A 168 5.44 6.81 -5.90
C ILE A 168 5.18 8.30 -5.72
N ASN A 169 6.23 9.09 -5.62
CA ASN A 169 6.07 10.53 -5.45
C ASN A 169 5.79 11.17 -6.81
N LEU A 170 4.64 11.84 -6.94
CA LEU A 170 4.22 12.46 -8.18
C LEU A 170 4.71 13.91 -8.26
N PHE A 171 4.83 14.41 -9.49
CA PHE A 171 5.09 15.82 -9.73
C PHE A 171 4.08 16.73 -8.99
N PRO A 172 4.50 17.95 -8.61
CA PRO A 172 3.59 18.99 -8.15
C PRO A 172 2.77 19.58 -9.31
N ASN A 173 1.70 20.31 -8.97
CA ASN A 173 0.77 20.88 -9.94
C ASN A 173 1.36 21.97 -10.87
N TYR A 174 2.57 22.45 -10.59
CA TYR A 174 3.29 23.43 -11.41
C TYR A 174 4.32 22.79 -12.37
N ALA A 175 4.42 21.46 -12.42
CA ALA A 175 5.24 20.78 -13.41
C ALA A 175 4.73 21.04 -14.84
N SER A 176 5.65 21.17 -15.79
CA SER A 176 5.30 21.42 -17.19
C SER A 176 4.66 20.20 -17.85
N SER A 177 3.80 20.41 -18.86
CA SER A 177 3.21 19.33 -19.67
C SER A 177 4.27 18.36 -20.24
N LYS A 178 5.49 18.86 -20.53
CA LYS A 178 6.62 18.04 -20.97
C LYS A 178 7.12 17.09 -19.86
N GLN A 179 7.24 17.58 -18.62
CA GLN A 179 7.62 16.75 -17.47
C GLN A 179 6.54 15.70 -17.17
N LEU A 180 5.28 16.11 -17.20
CA LEU A 180 4.14 15.24 -16.92
C LEU A 180 3.95 14.16 -17.98
N GLY A 181 4.20 14.46 -19.26
CA GLY A 181 3.84 13.55 -20.37
C GLY A 181 2.34 13.51 -20.65
N THR A 182 1.62 14.56 -20.24
CA THR A 182 0.19 14.81 -20.49
C THR A 182 -0.03 16.31 -20.72
N GLU A 183 -1.22 16.72 -21.16
CA GLU A 183 -1.51 18.12 -21.45
C GLU A 183 -1.53 19.01 -20.20
N ASP A 184 -2.07 18.50 -19.10
CA ASP A 184 -2.20 19.20 -17.83
C ASP A 184 -2.10 18.24 -16.62
N TYR A 185 -2.03 18.85 -15.43
CA TYR A 185 -1.85 18.13 -14.18
C TYR A 185 -3.03 17.22 -13.81
N MET A 186 -4.26 17.63 -14.13
CA MET A 186 -5.43 16.82 -13.78
C MET A 186 -5.47 15.54 -14.61
N THR A 187 -5.18 15.65 -15.91
CA THR A 187 -5.03 14.50 -16.81
C THR A 187 -3.93 13.56 -16.34
N TYR A 188 -2.79 14.11 -15.87
CA TYR A 188 -1.71 13.33 -15.26
C TYR A 188 -2.18 12.52 -14.05
N LEU A 189 -2.85 13.17 -13.08
CA LEU A 189 -3.35 12.52 -11.87
C LEU A 189 -4.42 11.46 -12.15
N GLU A 190 -5.38 11.76 -13.03
CA GLU A 190 -6.44 10.82 -13.42
C GLU A 190 -5.86 9.58 -14.11
N LYS A 191 -4.87 9.80 -15.00
CA LYS A 191 -4.16 8.71 -15.67
C LYS A 191 -3.37 7.86 -14.67
N PHE A 192 -2.70 8.47 -13.70
CA PHE A 192 -2.00 7.72 -12.65
C PHE A 192 -2.98 6.89 -11.82
N ALA A 193 -4.02 7.52 -11.27
CA ALA A 193 -4.98 6.88 -10.39
C ALA A 193 -5.78 5.75 -11.06
N SER A 194 -6.00 5.84 -12.38
CA SER A 194 -6.68 4.78 -13.14
C SER A 194 -5.77 3.62 -13.54
N MET A 195 -4.46 3.86 -13.70
CA MET A 195 -3.51 2.85 -14.19
C MET A 195 -2.76 2.13 -13.06
N VAL A 196 -2.35 2.86 -12.02
CA VAL A 196 -1.44 2.37 -10.98
C VAL A 196 -2.25 1.97 -9.74
N PRO A 197 -2.35 0.68 -9.40
CA PRO A 197 -3.24 0.20 -8.34
C PRO A 197 -2.59 0.34 -6.95
N THR A 198 -2.17 1.55 -6.59
CA THR A 198 -1.62 1.88 -5.26
C THR A 198 -2.69 2.38 -4.31
N GLY A 199 -2.51 2.15 -3.01
CA GLY A 199 -3.37 2.66 -1.95
C GLY A 199 -3.02 4.08 -1.49
N VAL A 200 -1.88 4.62 -1.95
CA VAL A 200 -1.32 5.90 -1.50
C VAL A 200 -1.13 6.84 -2.68
N LEU A 201 -1.54 8.10 -2.52
CA LEU A 201 -1.23 9.19 -3.44
C LEU A 201 -0.19 10.10 -2.77
N SER A 202 1.02 10.15 -3.30
CA SER A 202 2.10 11.02 -2.83
C SER A 202 2.41 12.06 -3.90
N TYR A 203 2.55 13.31 -3.51
CA TYR A 203 2.95 14.40 -4.39
C TYR A 203 3.56 15.53 -3.57
N ASP A 204 4.45 16.25 -4.21
CA ASP A 204 5.10 17.39 -3.60
C ASP A 204 4.17 18.61 -3.50
N HIS A 205 4.33 19.36 -2.42
CA HIS A 205 3.68 20.64 -2.22
C HIS A 205 4.64 21.66 -1.61
N TYR A 206 5.24 22.47 -2.49
CA TYR A 206 6.11 23.57 -2.09
C TYR A 206 5.33 24.88 -2.18
N HIS A 207 5.40 25.69 -1.11
CA HIS A 207 4.76 27.00 -0.97
C HIS A 207 5.78 28.14 -0.94
#